data_AF-A0A915MQL9-F1
#
_entry.id   AF-A0A915MQL9-F1
#
_cell.length_a   1.000
_cell.length_b   1.000
_cell.length_c   1.000
_cell.angle_alpha   90.00
_cell.angle_beta   90.00
_cell.angle_gamma   90.00
#
_symmetry.space_group_name_H-M   'P 1'
#
loop_
_entity.id
_entity.type
_entity.pdbx_description
1 polymer ?
#
loop_
_entity_poly.entity_id
_entity_poly.type
_entity_poly.pdbx_seq_one_letter_code
_entity_poly.pdbx_strand_id
1 'polypeptide(L)'
;LTYEAEENNYPQRELDRQNVTDQNQSLKKKLEMLTKELDNARNQQAITDFDILHMENRRQGRDRYKTLRQIRCGNTKRRIDQYENM
;
A
#
# COMPACT_ATOMS: atom_id res chain seq x y z
N LEU A 1 3.23 -33.57 -16.32
CA LEU A 1 2.46 -33.25 -15.11
C LEU A 1 2.03 -31.80 -15.21
N THR A 2 0.88 -31.56 -15.82
CA THR A 2 0.23 -30.25 -15.79
C THR A 2 -0.27 -30.05 -14.36
N TYR A 3 0.44 -29.25 -13.58
CA TYR A 3 -0.10 -28.73 -12.33
C TYR A 3 -1.24 -27.81 -12.72
N GLU A 4 -2.44 -28.38 -12.84
CA GLU A 4 -3.67 -27.61 -12.80
C GLU A 4 -3.70 -26.96 -11.42
N ALA A 5 -3.23 -25.72 -11.37
CA ALA A 5 -3.33 -24.90 -10.19
C ALA A 5 -4.82 -24.74 -9.93
N GLU A 6 -5.36 -25.56 -9.03
CA GLU A 6 -6.67 -25.37 -8.45
C GLU A 6 -6.76 -23.88 -8.09
N GLU A 7 -7.61 -23.13 -8.82
CA GLU A 7 -7.93 -21.74 -8.48
C GLU A 7 -8.64 -21.79 -7.14
N ASN A 8 -7.82 -21.79 -6.10
CA ASN A 8 -8.21 -21.78 -4.72
C ASN A 8 -9.12 -20.56 -4.52
N ASN A 9 -10.44 -20.80 -4.53
CA ASN A 9 -11.50 -19.83 -4.36
C ASN A 9 -11.62 -19.43 -2.88
N TYR A 10 -10.49 -19.05 -2.27
CA TYR A 10 -10.48 -18.44 -0.96
C TYR A 10 -10.86 -16.96 -1.12
N PRO A 11 -11.87 -16.48 -0.39
CA PRO A 11 -12.28 -15.09 -0.49
C PRO A 11 -11.15 -14.16 -0.02
N GLN A 12 -10.65 -13.32 -0.94
CA GLN A 12 -9.59 -12.35 -0.68
C GLN A 12 -10.14 -11.06 -0.05
N ARG A 13 -10.69 -11.17 1.17
CA ARG A 13 -11.39 -10.08 1.88
C ARG A 13 -10.57 -8.80 2.03
N GLU A 14 -9.25 -8.90 2.04
CA GLU A 14 -8.33 -7.77 2.09
C GLU A 14 -8.39 -6.87 0.86
N LEU A 15 -8.85 -7.38 -0.30
CA LEU A 15 -8.99 -6.58 -1.51
C LEU A 15 -10.14 -5.58 -1.39
N ASP A 16 -11.19 -5.93 -0.64
CA ASP A 16 -12.35 -5.06 -0.43
C ASP A 16 -12.13 -4.03 0.69
N ARG A 17 -11.03 -4.16 1.44
CA ARG A 17 -10.74 -3.24 2.55
C ARG A 17 -10.32 -1.86 2.05
N GLN A 18 -10.69 -0.87 2.85
CA GLN A 18 -10.28 0.51 2.72
C GLN A 18 -9.49 0.94 3.96
N ASN A 19 -8.65 1.96 3.81
CA ASN A 19 -7.93 2.51 4.95
C ASN A 19 -8.91 3.24 5.88
N VAL A 20 -8.73 3.09 7.19
CA VAL A 20 -9.53 3.80 8.21
C VAL A 20 -9.44 5.31 8.01
N THR A 21 -8.29 5.83 7.56
CA THR A 21 -8.12 7.25 7.25
C THR A 21 -8.97 7.73 6.09
N ASP A 22 -9.33 6.84 5.16
CA ASP A 22 -10.20 7.18 4.03
C ASP A 22 -11.68 7.16 4.45
N GLN A 23 -12.03 6.29 5.40
CA GLN A 23 -13.39 6.17 5.92
C GLN A 23 -13.72 7.20 7.01
N ASN A 24 -12.73 7.60 7.81
CA ASN A 24 -12.91 8.50 8.93
C ASN A 24 -12.30 9.89 8.66
N GLN A 25 -13.15 10.83 8.24
CA GLN A 25 -12.75 12.20 7.94
C GLN A 25 -12.15 12.94 9.15
N SER A 26 -12.63 12.66 10.36
CA SER A 26 -12.09 13.28 11.58
C SER A 26 -10.66 12.82 11.83
N LEU A 27 -10.40 11.52 11.70
CA LEU A 27 -9.05 10.95 11.80
C LEU A 27 -8.12 11.55 10.74
N LYS A 28 -8.59 11.64 9.48
CA LYS A 28 -7.81 12.24 8.39
C LYS A 28 -7.38 13.68 8.71
N LYS A 29 -8.33 14.51 9.14
CA LYS A 29 -8.06 15.90 9.54
C LYS A 29 -7.07 15.98 10.70
N LYS A 30 -7.21 15.13 11.71
CA LYS A 30 -6.26 15.07 12.85
C LYS A 30 -4.84 14.73 12.40
N LEU A 31 -4.68 13.76 11.52
CA LEU A 31 -3.37 13.40 10.96
C LEU A 31 -2.77 14.53 10.12
N GLU A 32 -3.58 15.24 9.32
CA GLU A 32 -3.14 16.40 8.53
C GLU A 32 -2.68 17.56 9.43
N MET A 33 -3.37 17.82 10.54
CA MET A 33 -2.97 18.83 11.52
C MET A 33 -1.64 18.45 12.20
N LEU A 34 -1.54 17.23 12.73
CA LEU A 34 -0.31 16.74 13.35
C LEU A 34 0.88 16.77 12.38
N THR A 35 0.66 16.44 11.11
CA THR A 35 1.71 16.51 10.08
C THR A 35 2.24 17.93 9.94
N LYS A 36 1.36 18.94 9.90
CA LYS A 36 1.76 20.37 9.80
C LYS A 36 2.48 20.86 11.05
N GLU A 37 2.03 20.45 12.23
CA GLU A 37 2.64 20.83 13.50
C GLU A 37 4.07 20.29 13.63
N LEU A 38 4.27 19.02 13.25
CA LEU A 38 5.56 18.35 13.35
C LEU A 38 6.56 18.77 12.26
N ASP A 39 6.10 19.28 11.12
CA ASP A 39 6.98 19.66 10.00
C ASP A 39 8.00 20.74 10.42
N ASN A 40 7.59 21.68 11.29
CA ASN A 40 8.47 22.73 11.82
C ASN A 40 9.58 22.19 12.74
N ALA A 41 9.36 21.04 13.36
CA ALA A 41 10.31 20.41 14.29
C ALA A 41 11.12 19.28 13.61
N ARG A 42 10.88 19.02 12.32
CA ARG A 42 11.48 17.90 11.61
C ARG A 42 12.96 18.15 11.36
N ASN A 43 13.82 17.26 11.88
CA ASN A 43 15.24 17.28 11.56
C ASN A 43 15.50 16.61 10.20
N GLN A 44 15.85 17.41 9.19
CA GLN A 44 16.12 16.93 7.83
C GLN A 44 17.31 15.97 7.73
N GLN A 45 18.28 16.06 8.65
CA GLN A 45 19.46 15.19 8.66
C GLN A 45 19.17 13.79 9.25
N ALA A 46 18.02 13.61 9.91
CA ALA A 46 17.63 12.35 10.55
C ALA A 46 16.56 11.58 9.75
N ILE A 47 16.38 11.91 8.47
CA ILE A 47 15.43 11.21 7.59
C ILE A 47 15.99 9.84 7.22
N THR A 48 15.18 8.80 7.45
CA THR A 48 15.51 7.42 7.09
C THR A 48 15.03 7.07 5.68
N ASP A 49 15.56 5.99 5.10
CA ASP A 49 15.09 5.47 3.81
C ASP A 49 13.59 5.09 3.84
N PHE A 50 13.09 4.61 4.98
CA PHE A 50 11.67 4.31 5.16
C PHE A 50 10.80 5.55 5.16
N ASP A 51 11.29 6.69 5.67
CA ASP A 51 10.58 7.96 5.60
C ASP A 51 10.47 8.43 4.14
N ILE A 52 11.56 8.34 3.38
CA ILE A 52 11.58 8.67 1.95
C ILE A 52 10.58 7.79 1.19
N LEU A 53 10.61 6.48 1.41
CA LEU A 53 9.69 5.53 0.79
C LEU A 53 8.23 5.83 1.17
N HIS A 54 7.96 6.17 2.43
CA HIS A 54 6.62 6.53 2.89
C HIS A 54 6.12 7.81 2.22
N MET A 55 6.96 8.85 2.16
CA MET A 55 6.63 10.11 1.48
C MET A 55 6.31 9.88 -0.01
N GLU A 56 7.09 9.05 -0.70
CA GLU A 56 6.85 8.74 -2.11
C GLU A 56 5.56 7.92 -2.30
N ASN A 57 5.30 6.93 -1.43
CA ASN A 57 4.03 6.19 -1.44
C ASN A 57 2.84 7.12 -1.25
N ARG A 58 2.93 8.06 -0.29
CA ARG A 58 1.90 9.08 -0.04
C ARG A 58 1.71 10.00 -1.25
N ARG A 59 2.81 10.47 -1.86
CA ARG A 59 2.80 11.33 -3.06
C ARG A 59 2.10 10.65 -4.24
N GLN A 60 2.30 9.35 -4.42
CA GLN A 60 1.63 8.55 -5.45
C GLN A 60 0.19 8.13 -5.07
N GLY A 61 -0.31 8.50 -3.89
CA GLY A 61 -1.64 8.10 -3.42
C GLY A 61 -1.76 6.62 -3.09
N ARG A 62 -0.63 5.92 -2.88
CA ARG A 62 -0.59 4.51 -2.49
C ARG A 62 -0.97 4.36 -1.02
N ASP A 63 -1.77 3.33 -0.76
CA ASP A 63 -2.02 2.82 0.58
C ASP A 63 -1.90 1.29 0.59
N ARG A 64 -1.98 0.71 1.78
CA ARG A 64 -1.84 -0.73 1.99
C ARG A 64 -2.77 -1.55 1.11
N TYR A 65 -4.06 -1.19 1.03
CA TYR A 65 -5.07 -1.99 0.35
C TYR A 65 -5.12 -1.70 -1.16
N LYS A 66 -4.88 -0.45 -1.58
CA LYS A 66 -4.68 -0.12 -3.00
C LYS A 66 -3.50 -0.87 -3.60
N THR A 67 -2.38 -0.92 -2.88
CA THR A 67 -1.18 -1.64 -3.34
C THR A 67 -1.43 -3.15 -3.39
N LEU A 68 -2.10 -3.73 -2.39
CA LEU A 68 -2.48 -5.15 -2.41
C LEU A 68 -3.36 -5.51 -3.62
N ARG A 69 -4.37 -4.69 -3.94
CA ARG A 69 -5.19 -4.86 -5.14
C ARG A 69 -4.36 -4.79 -6.42
N GLN A 70 -3.44 -3.84 -6.51
CA GLN A 70 -2.61 -3.65 -7.70
C GLN A 70 -1.68 -4.83 -7.95
N ILE A 71 -0.93 -5.30 -6.95
CA ILE A 71 0.06 -6.39 -7.13
C ILE A 71 -0.60 -7.76 -7.31
N ARG A 72 -1.87 -7.90 -6.92
CA ARG A 72 -2.64 -9.14 -7.09
C ARG A 72 -3.50 -9.15 -8.34
N CYS A 73 -3.43 -8.12 -9.17
CA CYS A 73 -4.17 -8.11 -10.43
C CYS A 73 -3.56 -9.10 -11.45
N GLY A 74 -4.40 -9.66 -12.32
CA GLY A 74 -3.99 -10.67 -13.29
C GLY A 74 -3.98 -12.10 -12.73
N ASN A 75 -3.83 -13.07 -13.63
CA ASN A 75 -3.78 -14.48 -13.26
C ASN A 75 -2.46 -14.85 -12.55
N THR A 76 -2.43 -16.05 -11.96
CA THR A 76 -1.25 -16.57 -11.25
C THR A 76 -0.01 -16.63 -12.14
N LYS A 77 -0.14 -17.09 -13.40
CA LYS A 77 0.99 -17.18 -14.33
C LYS A 77 1.65 -15.82 -14.55
N ARG A 78 0.88 -14.76 -14.85
CA ARG A 78 1.42 -13.42 -15.08
C ARG A 78 2.21 -12.90 -13.87
N ARG A 79 1.72 -13.16 -12.65
CA ARG A 79 2.40 -12.71 -11.41
C ARG A 79 3.71 -13.47 -11.19
N ILE A 80 3.75 -14.77 -11.49
CA ILE A 80 4.98 -15.56 -11.48
C ILE A 80 5.95 -15.06 -12.54
N ASP A 81 5.50 -14.90 -13.78
CA ASP A 81 6.34 -14.41 -14.89
C ASP A 81 6.91 -13.01 -14.57
N GLN A 82 6.15 -12.13 -13.91
CA GLN A 82 6.67 -10.83 -13.44
C GLN A 82 7.77 -10.99 -12.40
N TYR A 83 7.57 -11.87 -11.41
CA TYR A 83 8.53 -12.13 -10.34
C TYR A 83 9.85 -12.70 -10.85
N GLU A 84 9.82 -13.68 -11.75
CA GLU A 84 11.02 -14.29 -12.33
C GLU A 84 11.84 -13.31 -13.20
N ASN A 85 11.25 -12.17 -13.59
CA ASN A 85 11.89 -11.11 -14.37
C ASN A 85 12.25 -9.85 -13.54
N MET A 86 12.10 -9.87 -12.22
CA MET A 86 12.52 -8.78 -11.33
C MET A 86 14.02 -8.83 -11.02
#